data_AF-H2YG63-F1
#
_entry.id   AF-H2YG63-F1
#
_cell.length_a   1.000
_cell.length_b   1.000
_cell.length_c   1.000
_cell.angle_alpha   90.00
_cell.angle_beta   90.00
_cell.angle_gamma   90.00
#
_symmetry.space_group_name_H-M   'P 1'
#
loop_
_entity.id
_entity.type
_entity.pdbx_description
1 polymer ?
#
loop_
_entity_poly.entity_id
_entity_poly.type
_entity_poly.pdbx_seq_one_letter_code
_entity_poly.pdbx_strand_id
1 'polypeptide(L)'
;MFDGPDDGFNFPQRTAELCLEYYEPSESVPNRALDIGCAVGGASFTLASKFDDVIGIDYSHGFVKTCNALKETGSMEYDVIVEGELTTKHTATIPDHLRTRCTFQQGDACNLPLDLGTFGCVLAANLICRLPNPTDFIMRLNTLVAPGGILVIFSPYTFLQEYTRKENWLGGFIDSGGKEIRAFDRLQSLLRPHFTLVHTADFPFLIRETYRKHQWTVSHATVWRRNVS
;
A
#
# COMPACT_ATOMS: atom_id res chain seq x y z
N MET A 1 7.81 -21.79 -19.93
CA MET A 1 8.11 -20.47 -19.35
C MET A 1 6.97 -19.57 -19.78
N PHE A 2 6.33 -18.83 -18.86
CA PHE A 2 5.26 -17.90 -19.22
C PHE A 2 5.93 -16.55 -19.51
N ASP A 3 5.84 -16.10 -20.76
CA ASP A 3 6.41 -14.82 -21.23
C ASP A 3 5.39 -13.69 -20.97
N GLY A 4 5.00 -13.54 -19.70
CA GLY A 4 4.11 -12.46 -19.27
C GLY A 4 4.75 -11.09 -19.34
N PRO A 5 4.00 -10.02 -19.04
CA PRO A 5 4.57 -8.68 -18.94
C PRO A 5 5.66 -8.63 -17.85
N ASP A 6 6.90 -8.37 -18.25
CA ASP A 6 8.10 -8.36 -17.39
C ASP A 6 8.03 -7.32 -16.26
N ASP A 7 7.20 -6.31 -16.43
CA ASP A 7 6.95 -5.22 -15.48
C ASP A 7 5.83 -5.54 -14.47
N GLY A 8 5.36 -6.78 -14.38
CA GLY A 8 4.32 -7.20 -13.42
C GLY A 8 4.86 -7.75 -12.10
N PHE A 9 6.16 -8.05 -12.01
CA PHE A 9 6.78 -8.71 -10.86
C PHE A 9 7.19 -7.73 -9.75
N ASN A 10 7.42 -8.27 -8.55
CA ASN A 10 7.93 -7.54 -7.38
C ASN A 10 7.14 -6.26 -7.04
N PHE A 11 5.82 -6.28 -7.26
CA PHE A 11 4.97 -5.12 -7.03
C PHE A 11 5.16 -4.50 -5.62
N PRO A 12 5.17 -5.26 -4.51
CA PRO A 12 5.38 -4.68 -3.18
C PRO A 12 6.75 -3.98 -3.03
N GLN A 13 7.81 -4.55 -3.59
CA GLN A 13 9.15 -3.94 -3.54
C GLN A 13 9.18 -2.65 -4.36
N ARG A 14 8.61 -2.68 -5.56
CA ARG A 14 8.57 -1.52 -6.46
C ARG A 14 7.71 -0.38 -5.91
N THR A 15 6.62 -0.67 -5.20
CA THR A 15 5.85 0.40 -4.53
C THR A 15 6.67 1.08 -3.44
N ALA A 16 7.45 0.32 -2.68
CA ALA A 16 8.40 0.86 -1.70
C ALA A 16 9.54 1.64 -2.38
N GLU A 17 10.11 1.15 -3.47
CA GLU A 17 11.15 1.84 -4.25
C GLU A 17 10.68 3.23 -4.72
N LEU A 18 9.44 3.35 -5.19
CA LEU A 18 8.85 4.65 -5.53
C LEU A 18 8.77 5.57 -4.31
N CYS A 19 8.46 5.04 -3.11
CA CYS A 19 8.53 5.83 -1.89
C CYS A 19 9.96 6.30 -1.59
N LEU A 20 10.96 5.42 -1.75
CA LEU A 20 12.36 5.73 -1.48
C LEU A 20 12.94 6.79 -2.44
N GLU A 21 12.47 6.79 -3.68
CA GLU A 21 12.82 7.77 -4.73
C GLU A 21 12.36 9.19 -4.34
N TYR A 22 11.11 9.32 -3.87
CA TYR A 22 10.51 10.62 -3.55
C TYR A 22 10.71 11.06 -2.09
N TYR A 23 11.22 10.18 -1.22
CA TYR A 23 11.52 10.53 0.16
C TYR A 23 12.83 11.30 0.26
N GLU A 24 12.72 12.58 0.64
CA GLU A 24 13.83 13.50 0.89
C GLU A 24 14.09 13.59 2.42
N PRO A 25 15.19 13.00 2.93
CA PRO A 25 15.52 13.11 4.35
C PRO A 25 15.79 14.56 4.75
N SER A 26 15.25 14.99 5.89
CA SER A 26 15.57 16.29 6.50
C SER A 26 15.39 16.21 8.02
N GLU A 27 16.01 17.12 8.77
CA GLU A 27 15.84 17.17 10.23
C GLU A 27 14.37 17.41 10.65
N SER A 28 13.59 18.08 9.80
CA SER A 28 12.18 18.38 10.03
C SER A 28 11.20 17.25 9.67
N VAL A 29 11.67 16.22 8.96
CA VAL A 29 10.81 15.11 8.51
C VAL A 29 11.28 13.81 9.19
N PRO A 30 10.42 13.14 9.97
CA PRO A 30 10.79 11.92 10.67
C PRO A 30 11.29 10.84 9.71
N ASN A 31 12.39 10.18 10.07
CA ASN A 31 12.88 8.98 9.39
C ASN A 31 12.06 7.75 9.80
N ARG A 32 10.76 7.79 9.50
CA ARG A 32 9.78 6.75 9.82
C ARG A 32 8.83 6.55 8.67
N ALA A 33 8.48 5.30 8.38
CA ALA A 33 7.48 4.97 7.37
C ALA A 33 6.30 4.19 7.95
N LEU A 34 5.13 4.41 7.39
CA LEU A 34 3.90 3.67 7.68
C LEU A 34 3.40 3.01 6.40
N ASP A 35 3.26 1.69 6.43
CA ASP A 35 2.72 0.87 5.34
C ASP A 35 1.34 0.35 5.77
N ILE A 36 0.27 0.93 5.21
CA ILE A 36 -1.11 0.65 5.59
C ILE A 36 -1.72 -0.30 4.56
N GLY A 37 -2.25 -1.43 5.03
CA GLY A 37 -2.57 -2.58 4.19
C GLY A 37 -1.30 -3.32 3.77
N CYS A 38 -0.37 -3.53 4.71
CA CYS A 38 0.97 -4.04 4.41
C CYS A 38 0.99 -5.50 3.90
N ALA A 39 -0.14 -6.21 3.94
CA ALA A 39 -0.23 -7.64 3.68
C ALA A 39 0.85 -8.39 4.47
N VAL A 40 1.65 -9.23 3.82
CA VAL A 40 2.75 -9.99 4.43
C VAL A 40 4.08 -9.22 4.52
N GLY A 41 4.04 -7.88 4.39
CA GLY A 41 5.17 -6.99 4.72
C GLY A 41 6.20 -6.77 3.63
N GLY A 42 5.95 -7.22 2.39
CA GLY A 42 6.92 -7.12 1.29
C GLY A 42 7.41 -5.69 1.03
N ALA A 43 6.51 -4.70 1.02
CA ALA A 43 6.87 -3.29 0.89
C ALA A 43 7.52 -2.75 2.17
N SER A 44 6.96 -3.08 3.34
CA SER A 44 7.51 -2.71 4.65
C SER A 44 9.00 -3.08 4.81
N PHE A 45 9.39 -4.32 4.47
CA PHE A 45 10.78 -4.75 4.55
C PHE A 45 11.69 -3.99 3.57
N THR A 46 11.19 -3.64 2.38
CA THR A 46 11.96 -2.81 1.43
C THR A 46 12.12 -1.38 1.93
N LEU A 47 11.08 -0.79 2.53
CA LEU A 47 11.16 0.55 3.14
C LEU A 47 12.24 0.60 4.24
N ALA A 48 12.42 -0.48 5.01
CA ALA A 48 13.43 -0.56 6.07
C ALA A 48 14.89 -0.44 5.59
N SER A 49 15.13 -0.47 4.27
CA SER A 49 16.46 -0.19 3.70
C SER A 49 16.91 1.26 3.94
N LYS A 50 15.96 2.21 4.01
CA LYS A 50 16.24 3.66 4.19
C LYS A 50 15.60 4.23 5.47
N PHE A 51 14.50 3.64 5.94
CA PHE A 51 13.80 4.08 7.13
C PHE A 51 14.28 3.38 8.40
N ASP A 52 14.49 4.13 9.48
CA ASP A 52 14.95 3.62 10.78
C ASP A 52 13.84 2.91 11.55
N ASP A 53 12.59 3.30 11.32
CA ASP A 53 11.39 2.67 11.88
C ASP A 53 10.30 2.56 10.82
N VAL A 54 9.86 1.32 10.55
CA VAL A 54 8.77 1.02 9.62
C VAL A 54 7.65 0.31 10.37
N ILE A 55 6.46 0.88 10.34
CA ILE A 55 5.26 0.25 10.90
C ILE A 55 4.40 -0.28 9.76
N GLY A 56 4.15 -1.58 9.74
CA GLY A 56 3.18 -2.23 8.85
C GLY A 56 1.88 -2.50 9.60
N ILE A 57 0.75 -2.05 9.06
CA ILE A 57 -0.58 -2.30 9.61
C ILE A 57 -1.43 -3.03 8.58
N ASP A 58 -2.07 -4.14 8.97
CA ASP A 58 -3.03 -4.84 8.13
C ASP A 58 -4.25 -5.30 8.95
N TYR A 59 -5.42 -5.36 8.32
CA TYR A 59 -6.65 -5.84 8.96
C TYR A 59 -6.58 -7.34 9.28
N SER A 60 -5.89 -8.11 8.43
CA SER A 60 -5.77 -9.56 8.53
C SER A 60 -4.78 -9.97 9.61
N HIS A 61 -5.30 -10.57 10.68
CA HIS A 61 -4.47 -11.20 11.71
C HIS A 61 -3.53 -12.27 11.13
N GLY A 62 -3.97 -12.99 10.09
CA GLY A 62 -3.16 -14.01 9.41
C GLY A 62 -1.93 -13.40 8.73
N PHE A 63 -2.10 -12.27 8.04
CA PHE A 63 -0.98 -11.59 7.39
C PHE A 63 0.01 -11.01 8.41
N VAL A 64 -0.49 -10.34 9.45
CA VAL A 64 0.36 -9.80 10.52
C VAL A 64 1.13 -10.90 11.25
N LYS A 65 0.51 -12.06 11.50
CA LYS A 65 1.21 -13.22 12.06
C LYS A 65 2.35 -13.69 11.15
N THR A 66 2.12 -13.76 9.85
CA THR A 66 3.16 -14.09 8.86
C THR A 66 4.28 -13.06 8.85
N CYS A 67 3.98 -11.76 8.90
CA CYS A 67 4.99 -10.71 8.97
C CYS A 67 5.88 -10.86 10.21
N ASN A 68 5.29 -11.10 11.38
CA ASN A 68 6.04 -11.27 12.62
C ASN A 68 6.90 -12.53 12.59
N ALA A 69 6.40 -13.64 12.05
CA ALA A 69 7.19 -14.84 11.86
C ALA A 69 8.38 -14.58 10.91
N LEU A 70 8.16 -13.96 9.75
CA LEU A 70 9.22 -13.58 8.81
C LEU A 70 10.24 -12.62 9.44
N LYS A 71 9.78 -11.66 10.24
CA LYS A 71 10.63 -10.74 11.00
C LYS A 71 11.51 -11.49 11.98
N GLU A 72 11.02 -12.53 12.66
CA GLU A 72 11.77 -13.30 13.65
C GLU A 72 12.73 -14.31 13.02
N THR A 73 12.26 -15.11 12.07
CA THR A 73 13.00 -16.25 11.50
C THR A 73 13.81 -15.88 10.26
N GLY A 74 13.46 -14.80 9.56
CA GLY A 74 14.06 -14.39 8.30
C GLY A 74 13.69 -15.24 7.08
N SER A 75 12.97 -16.34 7.28
CA SER A 75 12.44 -17.15 6.16
C SER A 75 11.19 -17.92 6.54
N MET A 76 10.37 -18.22 5.53
CA MET A 76 9.16 -19.01 5.69
C MET A 76 8.89 -19.83 4.42
N GLU A 77 8.61 -21.12 4.57
CA GLU A 77 8.12 -21.96 3.49
C GLU A 77 6.62 -21.70 3.23
N TYR A 78 6.23 -21.72 1.97
CA TYR A 78 4.83 -21.58 1.56
C TYR A 78 4.56 -22.41 0.30
N ASP A 79 3.29 -22.74 0.11
CA ASP A 79 2.82 -23.51 -1.04
C ASP A 79 2.27 -22.57 -2.13
N VAL A 80 2.66 -22.85 -3.37
CA VAL A 80 2.21 -22.15 -4.57
C VAL A 80 1.37 -23.09 -5.41
N ILE A 81 0.12 -22.73 -5.67
CA ILE A 81 -0.83 -23.55 -6.45
C ILE A 81 -0.32 -23.68 -7.89
N VAL A 82 -0.18 -24.90 -8.39
CA VAL A 82 0.12 -25.21 -9.79
C VAL A 82 -1.17 -25.33 -10.59
N GLU A 83 -2.05 -26.24 -10.20
CA GLU A 83 -3.36 -26.50 -10.82
C GLU A 83 -4.24 -27.28 -9.83
N GLY A 84 -5.52 -26.89 -9.68
CA GLY A 84 -6.41 -27.52 -8.71
C GLY A 84 -5.82 -27.48 -7.30
N GLU A 85 -5.65 -28.64 -6.67
CA GLU A 85 -5.05 -28.80 -5.34
C GLU A 85 -3.53 -29.06 -5.40
N LEU A 86 -2.93 -29.21 -6.59
CA LEU A 86 -1.50 -29.44 -6.72
C LEU A 86 -0.73 -28.18 -6.37
N THR A 87 0.28 -28.30 -5.49
CA THR A 87 1.14 -27.20 -5.07
C THR A 87 2.62 -27.52 -5.26
N THR A 88 3.44 -26.47 -5.31
CA THR A 88 4.90 -26.55 -5.17
C THR A 88 5.33 -25.74 -3.96
N LYS A 89 6.33 -26.23 -3.21
CA LYS A 89 6.92 -25.50 -2.08
C LYS A 89 7.91 -24.44 -2.56
N HIS A 90 7.84 -23.27 -1.94
CA HIS A 90 8.76 -22.14 -2.14
C HIS A 90 9.14 -21.54 -0.78
N THR A 91 10.20 -20.75 -0.74
CA THR A 91 10.69 -20.11 0.47
C THR A 91 10.79 -18.61 0.29
N ALA A 92 10.08 -17.85 1.11
CA ALA A 92 10.26 -16.42 1.24
C ALA A 92 11.45 -16.15 2.17
N THR A 93 12.30 -15.18 1.83
CA THR A 93 13.48 -14.82 2.65
C THR A 93 13.58 -13.31 2.79
N ILE A 94 13.93 -12.85 3.99
CA ILE A 94 14.12 -11.43 4.32
C ILE A 94 15.55 -11.24 4.88
N PRO A 95 16.37 -10.35 4.29
CA PRO A 95 17.70 -10.05 4.81
C PRO A 95 17.68 -9.54 6.26
N ASP A 96 18.61 -10.04 7.08
CA ASP A 96 18.67 -9.75 8.52
C ASP A 96 18.64 -8.26 8.88
N HIS A 97 19.39 -7.44 8.13
CA HIS A 97 19.49 -6.01 8.37
C HIS A 97 18.19 -5.22 8.15
N LEU A 98 17.21 -5.80 7.43
CA LEU A 98 15.90 -5.17 7.18
C LEU A 98 14.85 -5.55 8.24
N ARG A 99 15.02 -6.68 8.92
CA ARG A 99 14.01 -7.25 9.84
C ARG A 99 13.84 -6.42 11.11
N THR A 100 14.94 -5.95 11.68
CA THR A 100 14.96 -5.32 13.00
C THR A 100 14.32 -3.93 13.04
N ARG A 101 14.12 -3.30 11.88
CA ARG A 101 13.52 -1.97 11.73
C ARG A 101 12.02 -1.98 11.47
N CYS A 102 11.41 -3.16 11.32
CA CYS A 102 9.98 -3.30 11.03
C CYS A 102 9.20 -3.68 12.29
N THR A 103 8.01 -3.10 12.48
CA THR A 103 7.01 -3.53 13.48
C THR A 103 5.69 -3.77 12.78
N PHE A 104 5.04 -4.90 13.05
CA PHE A 104 3.78 -5.26 12.40
C PHE A 104 2.65 -5.36 13.41
N GLN A 105 1.51 -4.76 13.08
CA GLN A 105 0.35 -4.68 13.96
C GLN A 105 -0.93 -4.99 13.19
N GLN A 106 -1.87 -5.65 13.85
CA GLN A 106 -3.22 -5.76 13.32
C GLN A 106 -3.96 -4.44 13.56
N GLY A 107 -4.64 -3.91 12.55
CA GLY A 107 -5.41 -2.69 12.69
C GLY A 107 -6.36 -2.43 11.52
N ASP A 108 -7.42 -1.67 11.80
CA ASP A 108 -8.33 -1.17 10.78
C ASP A 108 -7.82 0.18 10.27
N ALA A 109 -7.57 0.29 8.96
CA ALA A 109 -7.15 1.53 8.32
C ALA A 109 -8.19 2.66 8.48
N CYS A 110 -9.48 2.33 8.66
CA CYS A 110 -10.53 3.31 8.94
C CYS A 110 -10.59 3.73 10.42
N ASN A 111 -9.84 3.07 11.32
CA ASN A 111 -9.84 3.33 12.75
C ASN A 111 -8.42 3.15 13.35
N LEU A 112 -7.45 3.86 12.78
CA LEU A 112 -6.05 3.80 13.22
C LEU A 112 -5.87 4.46 14.60
N PRO A 113 -4.95 3.94 15.45
CA PRO A 113 -4.66 4.55 16.75
C PRO A 113 -4.28 6.02 16.64
N LEU A 114 -4.74 6.82 17.61
CA LEU A 114 -4.50 8.27 17.62
C LEU A 114 -3.06 8.65 17.94
N ASP A 115 -2.31 7.74 18.57
CA ASP A 115 -0.96 7.90 19.10
C ASP A 115 0.15 7.34 18.19
N LEU A 116 -0.16 6.95 16.95
CA LEU A 116 0.85 6.51 15.96
C LEU A 116 1.93 7.58 15.67
N GLY A 117 1.59 8.85 15.92
CA GLY A 117 2.42 9.99 15.56
C GLY A 117 2.44 10.26 14.06
N THR A 118 3.50 10.92 13.61
CA THR A 118 3.69 11.28 12.20
C THR A 118 4.85 10.53 11.56
N PHE A 119 4.78 10.36 10.25
CA PHE A 119 5.72 9.61 9.43
C PHE A 119 6.25 10.50 8.30
N GLY A 120 7.51 10.31 7.94
CA GLY A 120 8.08 10.94 6.75
C GLY A 120 7.56 10.33 5.45
N CYS A 121 7.09 9.08 5.50
CA CYS A 121 6.45 8.41 4.38
C CYS A 121 5.23 7.59 4.84
N VAL A 122 4.12 7.72 4.13
CA VAL A 122 2.95 6.84 4.27
C VAL A 122 2.67 6.17 2.92
N LEU A 123 2.60 4.84 2.91
CA LEU A 123 2.27 4.02 1.76
C LEU A 123 0.89 3.38 1.95
N ALA A 124 0.04 3.48 0.92
CA ALA A 124 -1.23 2.77 0.82
C ALA A 124 -1.35 2.11 -0.57
N ALA A 125 -0.82 0.90 -0.71
CA ALA A 125 -0.80 0.18 -1.97
C ALA A 125 -2.08 -0.66 -2.17
N ASN A 126 -2.87 -0.33 -3.20
CA ASN A 126 -4.11 -1.03 -3.58
C ASN A 126 -5.15 -1.13 -2.44
N LEU A 127 -5.08 -0.22 -1.46
CA LEU A 127 -5.90 -0.26 -0.25
C LEU A 127 -7.23 0.48 -0.41
N ILE A 128 -7.22 1.70 -0.96
CA ILE A 128 -8.38 2.63 -0.85
C ILE A 128 -9.67 2.10 -1.49
N CYS A 129 -9.57 1.17 -2.46
CA CYS A 129 -10.72 0.52 -3.10
C CYS A 129 -11.19 -0.76 -2.39
N ARG A 130 -10.67 -1.01 -1.19
CA ARG A 130 -10.98 -2.15 -0.31
C ARG A 130 -11.43 -1.72 1.09
N LEU A 131 -11.60 -0.42 1.31
CA LEU A 131 -12.03 0.13 2.60
C LEU A 131 -13.55 0.33 2.65
N PRO A 132 -14.21 0.10 3.80
CA PRO A 132 -15.63 0.40 3.96
C PRO A 132 -15.93 1.91 3.87
N ASN A 133 -15.02 2.74 4.40
CA ASN A 133 -15.13 4.21 4.42
C ASN A 133 -13.81 4.85 3.95
N PRO A 134 -13.51 4.82 2.64
CA PRO A 134 -12.22 5.30 2.13
C PRO A 134 -12.00 6.80 2.34
N THR A 135 -13.08 7.59 2.38
CA THR A 135 -13.00 9.05 2.64
C THR A 135 -12.42 9.33 4.02
N ASP A 136 -12.84 8.62 5.06
CA ASP A 136 -12.38 8.84 6.44
C ASP A 136 -10.88 8.55 6.55
N PHE A 137 -10.44 7.44 5.95
CA PHE A 137 -9.03 7.10 5.83
C PHE A 137 -8.23 8.20 5.13
N ILE A 138 -8.70 8.67 3.96
CA ILE A 138 -8.00 9.72 3.19
C ILE A 138 -7.89 11.01 3.99
N MET A 139 -8.95 11.41 4.68
CA MET A 139 -8.95 12.59 5.53
C MET A 139 -7.97 12.45 6.69
N ARG A 140 -7.83 11.26 7.27
CA ARG A 140 -6.89 10.99 8.37
C ARG A 140 -5.42 11.15 7.97
N LEU A 141 -5.07 10.96 6.69
CA LEU A 141 -3.68 10.99 6.21
C LEU A 141 -2.96 12.34 6.48
N ASN A 142 -3.69 13.46 6.53
CA ASN A 142 -3.10 14.78 6.81
C ASN A 142 -2.45 14.87 8.21
N THR A 143 -2.86 14.02 9.15
CA THR A 143 -2.32 13.91 10.51
C THR A 143 -1.24 12.84 10.65
N LEU A 144 -1.13 11.92 9.69
CA LEU A 144 -0.14 10.84 9.72
C LEU A 144 1.12 11.22 8.94
N VAL A 145 1.00 12.00 7.86
CA VAL A 145 2.15 12.44 7.08
C VAL A 145 2.69 13.73 7.69
N ALA A 146 3.95 13.72 8.12
CA ALA A 146 4.61 14.92 8.63
C ALA A 146 4.66 16.02 7.57
N PRO A 147 4.60 17.31 7.92
CA PRO A 147 4.87 18.41 6.99
C PRO A 147 6.18 18.19 6.22
N GLY A 148 6.16 18.31 4.90
CA GLY A 148 7.30 18.00 4.02
C GLY A 148 7.47 16.50 3.68
N GLY A 149 6.81 15.59 4.40
CA GLY A 149 6.79 14.17 4.12
C GLY A 149 5.97 13.79 2.89
N ILE A 150 6.01 12.50 2.54
CA ILE A 150 5.33 11.96 1.35
C ILE A 150 4.20 10.98 1.69
N LEU A 151 3.21 10.97 0.82
CA LEU A 151 2.13 10.00 0.78
C LEU A 151 2.13 9.36 -0.62
N VAL A 152 2.16 8.03 -0.66
CA VAL A 152 2.14 7.27 -1.91
C VAL A 152 0.93 6.34 -1.91
N ILE A 153 0.05 6.53 -2.88
CA ILE A 153 -1.17 5.73 -3.05
C ILE A 153 -1.13 5.02 -4.39
N PHE A 154 -1.39 3.72 -4.37
CA PHE A 154 -1.65 2.92 -5.57
C PHE A 154 -3.11 2.49 -5.55
N SER A 155 -3.81 2.64 -6.67
CA SER A 155 -5.16 2.09 -6.78
C SER A 155 -5.55 1.78 -8.22
N PRO A 156 -6.14 0.61 -8.48
CA PRO A 156 -6.80 0.33 -9.76
C PRO A 156 -8.23 0.89 -9.80
N TYR A 157 -8.69 1.57 -8.75
CA TYR A 157 -10.02 2.17 -8.61
C TYR A 157 -11.20 1.23 -8.88
N THR A 158 -11.05 -0.05 -8.55
CA THR A 158 -12.03 -1.08 -8.92
C THR A 158 -13.32 -1.08 -8.12
N PHE A 159 -13.36 -0.42 -6.95
CA PHE A 159 -14.45 -0.38 -5.94
C PHE A 159 -15.49 -1.50 -6.08
N LEU A 160 -15.48 -2.45 -5.16
CA LEU A 160 -16.42 -3.57 -5.17
C LEU A 160 -17.37 -3.47 -3.97
N GLN A 161 -18.65 -3.79 -4.20
CA GLN A 161 -19.68 -3.66 -3.15
C GLN A 161 -19.46 -4.59 -1.96
N GLU A 162 -18.68 -5.66 -2.14
CA GLU A 162 -18.26 -6.56 -1.06
C GLU A 162 -17.35 -5.88 -0.03
N TYR A 163 -16.64 -4.81 -0.42
CA TYR A 163 -15.75 -4.05 0.47
C TYR A 163 -16.33 -2.69 0.85
N THR A 164 -16.94 -2.00 -0.11
CA THR A 164 -17.38 -0.61 0.04
C THR A 164 -18.82 -0.50 -0.44
N ARG A 165 -19.75 -0.06 0.43
CA ARG A 165 -21.11 0.26 -0.01
C ARG A 165 -21.09 1.29 -1.13
N LYS A 166 -21.99 1.18 -2.10
CA LYS A 166 -22.00 2.03 -3.30
C LYS A 166 -22.02 3.52 -2.97
N GLU A 167 -22.75 3.91 -1.92
CA GLU A 167 -22.82 5.29 -1.40
C GLU A 167 -21.46 5.84 -0.92
N ASN A 168 -20.52 4.98 -0.54
CA ASN A 168 -19.20 5.34 -0.02
C ASN A 168 -18.09 5.27 -1.08
N TRP A 169 -18.41 4.95 -2.34
CA TRP A 169 -17.41 4.90 -3.39
C TRP A 169 -16.85 6.29 -3.67
N LEU A 170 -15.53 6.40 -3.82
CA LEU A 170 -14.89 7.66 -4.21
C LEU A 170 -15.19 8.05 -5.66
N GLY A 171 -15.57 7.10 -6.50
CA GLY A 171 -15.90 7.32 -7.91
C GLY A 171 -16.17 5.99 -8.62
N GLY A 172 -16.10 5.99 -9.95
CA GLY A 172 -16.47 4.83 -10.76
C GLY A 172 -17.99 4.70 -10.94
N PHE A 173 -18.69 5.83 -11.02
CA PHE A 173 -20.13 5.90 -11.26
C PHE A 173 -20.53 7.20 -11.95
N ILE A 174 -21.76 7.23 -12.46
CA ILE A 174 -22.41 8.43 -12.99
C ILE A 174 -23.35 8.97 -11.92
N ASP A 175 -23.29 10.26 -11.62
CA ASP A 175 -24.19 10.89 -10.64
C ASP A 175 -25.61 11.12 -11.20
N SER A 176 -26.52 11.62 -10.35
CA SER A 176 -27.91 11.89 -10.76
C SER A 176 -28.04 12.96 -11.85
N GLY A 177 -27.02 13.79 -12.06
CA GLY A 177 -26.95 14.80 -13.11
C GLY A 177 -26.35 14.28 -14.42
N GLY A 178 -26.00 12.99 -14.51
CA GLY A 178 -25.39 12.39 -15.69
C GLY A 178 -23.88 12.65 -15.79
N LYS A 179 -23.23 13.17 -14.75
CA LYS A 179 -21.79 13.44 -14.75
C LYS A 179 -21.00 12.21 -14.30
N GLU A 180 -19.95 11.88 -15.04
CA GLU A 180 -18.96 10.89 -14.61
C GLU A 180 -18.21 11.36 -13.36
N ILE A 181 -18.22 10.54 -12.31
CA ILE A 181 -17.44 10.77 -11.10
C ILE A 181 -16.23 9.83 -11.12
N ARG A 182 -15.05 10.41 -11.36
CA ARG A 182 -13.78 9.66 -11.33
C ARG A 182 -13.19 9.68 -9.93
N ALA A 183 -12.73 8.51 -9.46
CA ALA A 183 -12.20 8.37 -8.11
C ALA A 183 -10.94 9.21 -7.89
N PHE A 184 -10.09 9.34 -8.91
CA PHE A 184 -8.91 10.19 -8.82
C PHE A 184 -9.26 11.67 -8.62
N ASP A 185 -10.28 12.20 -9.30
CA ASP A 185 -10.69 13.60 -9.11
C ASP A 185 -11.15 13.87 -7.67
N ARG A 186 -11.88 12.92 -7.08
CA ARG A 186 -12.30 12.98 -5.67
C ARG A 186 -11.12 12.84 -4.72
N LEU A 187 -10.18 11.92 -4.99
CA LEU A 187 -8.94 11.79 -4.23
C LEU A 187 -8.16 13.12 -4.23
N GLN A 188 -7.99 13.74 -5.41
CA GLN A 188 -7.36 15.05 -5.52
C GLN A 188 -8.11 16.11 -4.70
N SER A 189 -9.43 16.16 -4.77
CA SER A 189 -10.20 17.16 -4.00
C SER A 189 -10.04 17.04 -2.49
N LEU A 190 -9.91 15.80 -1.98
CA LEU A 190 -9.75 15.53 -0.55
C LEU A 190 -8.33 15.83 -0.06
N LEU A 191 -7.31 15.57 -0.89
CA LEU A 191 -5.91 15.73 -0.51
C LEU A 191 -5.38 17.15 -0.71
N ARG A 192 -5.82 17.88 -1.74
CA ARG A 192 -5.33 19.24 -2.10
C ARG A 192 -5.26 20.27 -0.95
N PRO A 193 -6.17 20.27 0.06
CA PRO A 193 -6.05 21.20 1.18
C PRO A 193 -4.74 21.05 1.98
N HIS A 194 -4.12 19.87 1.97
CA HIS A 194 -2.96 19.54 2.79
C HIS A 194 -1.77 19.00 1.99
N PHE A 195 -1.99 18.58 0.75
CA PHE A 195 -1.00 17.90 -0.07
C PHE A 195 -0.93 18.50 -1.47
N THR A 196 0.28 18.45 -2.03
CA THR A 196 0.55 18.75 -3.44
C THR A 196 0.85 17.45 -4.17
N LEU A 197 0.16 17.18 -5.28
CA LEU A 197 0.47 16.05 -6.16
C LEU A 197 1.81 16.35 -6.87
N VAL A 198 2.78 15.45 -6.74
CA VAL A 198 4.12 15.64 -7.33
C VAL A 198 4.44 14.62 -8.43
N HIS A 199 3.77 13.47 -8.44
CA HIS A 199 3.98 12.46 -9.46
C HIS A 199 2.76 11.55 -9.65
N THR A 200 2.59 11.07 -10.87
CA THR A 200 1.63 10.02 -11.23
C THR A 200 2.26 9.06 -12.23
N ALA A 201 1.96 7.78 -12.11
CA ALA A 201 2.38 6.77 -13.08
C ALA A 201 1.41 5.60 -13.14
N ASP A 202 1.44 4.89 -14.26
CA ASP A 202 0.84 3.57 -14.38
C ASP A 202 1.79 2.53 -13.78
N PHE A 203 1.24 1.66 -12.93
CA PHE A 203 2.01 0.69 -12.16
C PHE A 203 1.44 -0.72 -12.32
N PRO A 204 1.89 -1.46 -13.35
CA PRO A 204 1.47 -2.82 -13.61
C PRO A 204 1.88 -3.80 -12.51
N PHE A 205 1.02 -4.78 -12.25
CA PHE A 205 1.31 -5.92 -11.38
C PHE A 205 0.59 -7.18 -11.83
N LEU A 206 1.14 -8.32 -11.43
CA LEU A 206 0.62 -9.65 -11.72
C LEU A 206 0.25 -10.37 -10.42
N ILE A 207 -0.99 -10.81 -10.30
CA ILE A 207 -1.39 -11.81 -9.29
C ILE A 207 -1.44 -13.16 -9.97
N ARG A 208 -0.59 -14.08 -9.52
CA ARG A 208 -0.62 -15.46 -9.98
C ARG A 208 -1.63 -16.25 -9.14
N GLU A 209 -2.68 -16.77 -9.79
CA GLU A 209 -3.64 -17.67 -9.15
C GLU A 209 -3.21 -19.13 -9.29
N THR A 210 -2.82 -19.54 -10.50
CA THR A 210 -2.31 -20.89 -10.81
C THR A 210 -1.16 -20.79 -11.80
N TYR A 211 -0.60 -21.91 -12.26
CA TYR A 211 0.44 -21.91 -13.29
C TYR A 211 -0.05 -21.34 -14.64
N ARG A 212 -1.35 -21.44 -14.92
CA ARG A 212 -1.97 -20.98 -16.18
C ARG A 212 -2.96 -19.83 -16.02
N LYS A 213 -3.30 -19.42 -14.79
CA LYS A 213 -4.23 -18.32 -14.50
C LYS A 213 -3.51 -17.20 -13.76
N HIS A 214 -3.49 -16.02 -14.39
CA HIS A 214 -2.91 -14.80 -13.83
C HIS A 214 -3.89 -13.65 -14.00
N GLN A 215 -3.88 -12.72 -13.06
CA GLN A 215 -4.56 -11.44 -13.16
C GLN A 215 -3.50 -10.37 -13.39
N TRP A 216 -3.55 -9.72 -14.55
CA TRP A 216 -2.75 -8.53 -14.83
C TRP A 216 -3.59 -7.29 -14.55
N THR A 217 -3.04 -6.33 -13.84
CA THR A 217 -3.73 -5.09 -13.47
C THR A 217 -2.74 -3.94 -13.47
N VAL A 218 -3.21 -2.75 -13.83
CA VAL A 218 -2.41 -1.52 -13.77
C VAL A 218 -3.02 -0.62 -12.71
N SER A 219 -2.28 -0.40 -11.63
CA SER A 219 -2.67 0.55 -10.60
C SER A 219 -2.18 1.94 -10.97
N HIS A 220 -3.00 2.95 -10.74
CA HIS A 220 -2.55 4.34 -10.78
C HIS A 220 -1.75 4.63 -9.51
N ALA A 221 -0.45 4.88 -9.68
CA ALA A 221 0.43 5.38 -8.63
C ALA A 221 0.31 6.90 -8.54
N THR A 222 0.17 7.43 -7.33
CA THR A 222 0.13 8.87 -7.06
C THR A 222 1.04 9.17 -5.88
N VAL A 223 1.95 10.13 -6.07
CA VAL A 223 2.85 10.61 -5.01
C VAL A 223 2.47 12.03 -4.64
N TRP A 224 2.33 12.25 -3.35
CA TRP A 224 1.85 13.48 -2.76
C TRP A 224 2.85 13.98 -1.74
N ARG A 225 3.11 15.28 -1.72
CA ARG A 225 3.95 15.92 -0.70
C ARG A 225 3.08 16.70 0.26
N ARG A 226 3.27 16.50 1.56
CA ARG A 226 2.55 17.25 2.59
C ARG A 226 3.04 18.69 2.60
N ASN A 227 2.13 19.64 2.43
CA ASN A 227 2.45 21.07 2.43
C ASN A 227 3.09 21.47 3.78
N VAL A 228 4.20 22.19 3.72
CA VAL A 228 4.82 22.84 4.89
C VAL A 228 4.04 24.12 5.16
N SER A 229 3.43 24.21 6.34
CA SER A 229 2.74 25.42 6.82
C SER A 229 3.70 26.29 7.60
#